data_AF-A0A1W9TE82-F1
#
_entry.id   AF-A0A1W9TE82-F1
#
_cell.length_a   1.000
_cell.length_b   1.000
_cell.length_c   1.000
_cell.angle_alpha   90.00
_cell.angle_beta   90.00
_cell.angle_gamma   90.00
#
_symmetry.space_group_name_H-M   'P 1'
#
loop_
_entity.id
_entity.type
_entity.pdbx_description
1 polymer ?
#
loop_
_entity_poly.entity_id
_entity_poly.type
_entity_poly.pdbx_seq_one_letter_code
_entity_poly.pdbx_strand_id
1 'polypeptide(L)' 'MNTGPYSVGVPCGIICRMLGKCEIKGPGCLAPELCVPVDLFLTYLGERRNIHSTIIVTKPMP' A
#
# COMPACT_ATOMS: atom_id res chain seq x y z
N MET A 1 -7.85 -10.84 -14.77
CA MET A 1 -7.13 -10.12 -13.71
C MET A 1 -5.65 -10.13 -14.09
N ASN A 2 -5.06 -9.01 -14.51
CA ASN A 2 -3.64 -8.93 -14.90
C ASN A 2 -2.78 -8.88 -13.62
N THR A 3 -2.58 -10.03 -13.00
CA THR A 3 -2.24 -10.13 -11.57
C THR A 3 -0.75 -10.14 -11.26
N GLY A 4 0.14 -10.53 -12.17
CA GLY A 4 1.56 -10.68 -11.84
C GLY A 4 2.30 -9.35 -11.72
N PRO A 5 2.64 -8.67 -12.83
CA PRO A 5 3.44 -7.44 -12.79
C PRO A 5 2.74 -6.27 -12.10
N TYR A 6 1.41 -6.20 -12.21
CA TYR A 6 0.63 -5.06 -11.72
C TYR A 6 0.48 -5.06 -10.19
N SER A 7 0.29 -6.22 -9.56
CA SER A 7 0.10 -6.33 -8.12
C SER A 7 1.38 -6.13 -7.31
N VAL A 8 2.55 -6.20 -7.95
CA VAL A 8 3.87 -6.00 -7.31
C VAL A 8 4.50 -4.68 -7.74
N GLY A 9 4.52 -4.40 -9.05
CA GLY A 9 5.17 -3.21 -9.59
C GLY A 9 4.49 -1.90 -9.18
N VAL A 10 3.16 -1.89 -9.07
CA VAL A 10 2.41 -0.69 -8.66
C VAL A 10 2.68 -0.34 -7.18
N PRO A 11 2.57 -1.28 -6.21
CA PRO A 11 3.02 -1.03 -4.85
C PRO A 11 4.45 -0.51 -4.74
N CYS A 12 5.41 -1.15 -5.41
CA CYS A 12 6.80 -0.69 -5.40
C CYS A 12 6.94 0.75 -5.91
N GLY A 13 6.29 1.08 -7.02
CA GLY A 13 6.30 2.44 -7.57
C GLY A 13 5.68 3.49 -6.64
N ILE A 14 4.63 3.13 -5.89
CA ILE A 14 4.04 4.00 -4.87
C ILE A 14 5.04 4.25 -3.74
N ILE A 15 5.68 3.21 -3.20
CA ILE A 15 6.68 3.33 -2.14
C ILE A 15 7.84 4.24 -2.58
N CYS A 16 8.37 4.05 -3.79
CA CYS A 16 9.40 4.93 -4.34
C CYS A 16 8.95 6.39 -4.41
N ARG A 17 7.68 6.64 -4.77
CA ARG A 17 7.12 7.99 -4.80
C ARG A 17 6.96 8.59 -3.41
N MET A 18 6.52 7.81 -2.43
CA MET A 18 6.37 8.24 -1.04
C MET A 18 7.74 8.58 -0.43
N LEU A 19 8.77 7.78 -0.72
CA LEU A 19 10.17 8.09 -0.36
C LEU A 19 10.61 9.43 -0.97
N GLY A 20 10.38 9.63 -2.27
CA GLY A 20 10.72 10.88 -2.95
C GLY A 20 9.96 12.12 -2.44
N LYS A 21 8.86 11.93 -1.72
CA LYS A 21 8.08 12.98 -1.05
C LYS A 21 8.36 13.13 0.44
N CYS A 22 9.28 12.34 1.00
CA CYS A 22 9.55 12.29 2.44
C CYS A 22 8.32 11.90 3.29
N GLU A 23 7.37 11.15 2.72
CA GLU A 23 6.17 10.64 3.41
C GLU A 23 6.51 9.41 4.28
N ILE A 24 7.53 8.62 3.88
CA ILE A 24 8.08 7.50 4.65
C ILE A 24 9.22 8.03 5.53
N LYS A 25 9.20 7.67 6.82
CA LYS A 25 10.15 8.16 7.82
C LYS A 25 11.00 7.01 8.37
N GLY A 26 12.23 7.35 8.76
CA GLY A 26 13.18 6.40 9.35
C GLY A 26 14.33 6.06 8.41
N PRO A 27 15.58 6.08 8.88
CA PRO A 27 16.74 5.72 8.07
C PRO A 27 16.91 4.19 7.97
N GLY A 28 17.58 3.75 6.90
CA GLY A 28 18.03 2.35 6.75
C GLY A 28 17.03 1.40 6.09
N CYS A 29 17.30 0.11 6.21
CA CYS A 29 16.50 -0.97 5.62
C CYS A 29 15.41 -1.41 6.61
N LEU A 30 14.33 -0.64 6.69
CA LEU A 30 13.21 -0.91 7.59
C LEU A 30 12.13 -1.75 6.89
N ALA A 31 11.49 -2.62 7.66
CA ALA A 31 10.31 -3.32 7.20
C ALA A 31 9.15 -2.33 6.97
N PRO A 32 8.31 -2.51 5.93
CA PRO A 32 7.25 -1.56 5.57
C PRO A 32 6.30 -1.24 6.73
N GLU A 33 5.95 -2.24 7.54
CA GLU A 33 5.08 -2.11 8.71
C GLU A 33 5.61 -1.14 9.79
N LEU A 34 6.92 -0.83 9.77
CA LEU A 34 7.55 0.07 10.73
C LEU A 34 7.66 1.51 10.23
N CYS A 35 7.66 1.73 8.91
CA CYS A 35 8.05 3.02 8.32
C CYS A 35 7.04 3.58 7.32
N VAL A 36 6.15 2.76 6.76
CA VAL A 36 5.16 3.17 5.77
C VAL A 36 3.85 3.56 6.45
N PRO A 37 3.36 4.79 6.26
CA PRO A 37 2.03 5.17 6.72
C PRO A 37 0.97 4.38 5.95
N VAL A 38 0.37 3.39 6.62
CA VAL A 38 -0.54 2.40 6.00
C VAL A 38 -1.73 3.07 5.32
N ASP A 39 -2.39 4.01 6.00
CA ASP A 39 -3.58 4.68 5.45
C ASP A 39 -3.27 5.38 4.13
N LEU A 40 -2.17 6.15 4.09
CA LEU A 40 -1.75 6.88 2.90
C LEU A 40 -1.37 5.94 1.75
N PHE A 41 -0.69 4.83 2.07
CA PHE A 41 -0.35 3.81 1.08
C PHE A 41 -1.59 3.15 0.48
N LEU A 42 -2.57 2.79 1.32
CA LEU A 42 -3.85 2.22 0.88
C LEU A 42 -4.67 3.22 0.07
N THR A 43 -4.66 4.51 0.42
CA THR A 43 -5.25 5.58 -0.40
C THR A 43 -4.62 5.64 -1.78
N TYR A 44 -3.29 5.58 -1.90
CA TYR A 44 -2.63 5.58 -3.21
C TYR A 44 -2.95 4.33 -4.05
N LEU A 45 -2.96 3.16 -3.44
CA LEU A 45 -3.33 1.91 -4.12
C LEU A 45 -4.77 1.95 -4.61
N GLY A 46 -5.65 2.39 -3.73
CA GLY A 46 -7.05 2.42 -3.98
C GLY A 46 -7.46 3.51 -4.97
N GLU A 47 -7.39 4.75 -4.54
CA GLU A 47 -7.95 5.88 -5.29
C GLU A 47 -7.22 6.12 -6.62
N ARG A 48 -5.90 5.90 -6.68
CA ARG A 48 -5.11 6.24 -7.87
C ARG A 48 -4.85 5.08 -8.81
N ARG A 49 -4.99 3.85 -8.33
CA ARG A 49 -4.64 2.64 -9.10
C ARG A 49 -5.75 1.61 -9.13
N ASN A 50 -6.87 1.85 -8.44
CA ASN A 50 -8.01 0.94 -8.34
C ASN A 50 -7.59 -0.47 -7.86
N ILE A 51 -6.55 -0.52 -7.02
CA ILE A 51 -6.08 -1.74 -6.37
C ILE A 51 -6.70 -1.75 -4.98
N HIS A 52 -7.82 -2.45 -4.86
CA HIS A 52 -8.54 -2.59 -3.61
C HIS A 52 -8.78 -4.07 -3.31
N SER A 53 -8.89 -4.38 -2.02
CA SER A 53 -9.46 -5.64 -1.55
C SER A 53 -10.84 -5.34 -0.96
N THR A 54 -11.85 -6.12 -1.37
CA THR A 54 -13.17 -6.05 -0.75
C THR A 54 -13.17 -6.92 0.50
N ILE A 55 -13.45 -6.34 1.66
CA ILE A 55 -13.65 -7.10 2.89
C ILE A 55 -15.14 -7.45 2.97
N ILE A 56 -15.44 -8.75 2.98
CA ILE A 56 -16.80 -9.27 3.19
C ILE A 56 -16.86 -9.82 4.61
N VAL A 57 -17.58 -9.13 5.50
CA VAL A 57 -17.80 -9.59 6.87
C VAL A 57 -18.94 -10.61 6.86
N THR A 58 -18.61 -11.89 7.00
CA THR A 58 -19.58 -13.00 6.90
C THR A 58 -20.25 -13.34 8.23
N LYS A 59 -19.73 -12.84 9.36
CA LYS A 59 -20.36 -12.93 10.70
C LYS A 59 -20.08 -11.65 11.49
N PRO A 60 -21.10 -10.98 12.05
CA PRO A 60 -20.88 -9.94 13.04
C PRO A 60 -20.23 -10.55 14.29
N MET A 61 -19.31 -9.82 14.92
CA MET A 61 -18.75 -10.23 16.22
C MET A 61 -19.85 -10.23 17.29
N PRO A 62 -19.84 -11.20 18.23
CA PRO A 62 -20.83 -11.29 19.31
C PRO A 62 -20.78 -10.09 20.27
#